data_AF-A0A536W297-F1
#
_entry.id   AF-A0A536W297-F1
#
_cell.length_a   1.000
_cell.length_b   1.000
_cell.length_c   1.000
_cell.angle_alpha   90.00
_cell.angle_beta   90.00
_cell.angle_gamma   90.00
#
_symmetry.space_group_name_H-M   'P 1'
#
loop_
_entity.id
_entity.type
_entity.pdbx_description
1 polymer ?
#
loop_
_entity_poly.entity_id
_entity_poly.type
_entity_poly.pdbx_seq_one_letter_code
_entity_poly.pdbx_strand_id
1 'polypeptide(L)'
;LANLPIVRDLVTDMREFFDKWARAKGQFSPTATRRDDFARVAPASSARREIDAAIECIGCGICYASCDVVAWNPAYLGPAALNRAWTLVNDGRDGDQSARLAAVAGDAGCHACHTQSTCTERCPKLLSPTASIAGLKRATARAALKGVL
;
A
#
# COMPACT_ATOMS: atom_id res chain seq x y z
N LEU A 1 -8.90 5.49 17.21
CA LEU A 1 -8.88 5.30 15.73
C LEU A 1 -10.26 4.75 15.33
N ALA A 2 -11.10 5.49 14.60
CA ALA A 2 -12.54 5.19 14.46
C ALA A 2 -12.86 3.83 13.81
N ASN A 3 -12.09 3.39 12.81
CA ASN A 3 -12.34 2.15 12.07
C ASN A 3 -11.67 0.91 12.67
N LEU A 4 -11.22 0.98 13.93
CA LEU A 4 -10.56 -0.13 14.62
C LEU A 4 -11.31 -0.41 15.93
N PRO A 5 -11.57 -1.69 16.27
CA PRO A 5 -12.23 -2.04 17.52
C PRO A 5 -11.46 -1.51 18.73
N ILE A 6 -12.17 -1.01 19.73
CA ILE A 6 -11.56 -0.56 20.98
C ILE A 6 -11.26 -1.79 21.83
N VAL A 7 -10.02 -1.93 22.29
CA VAL A 7 -9.63 -2.95 23.27
C VAL A 7 -9.92 -2.43 24.67
N ARG A 8 -9.38 -1.25 24.99
CA ARG A 8 -9.58 -0.55 26.27
C ARG A 8 -9.10 0.91 26.15
N ASP A 9 -9.80 1.84 26.78
CA ASP A 9 -9.46 3.28 26.78
C ASP A 9 -9.24 3.81 25.34
N LEU A 10 -8.04 4.32 25.04
CA LEU A 10 -7.67 4.80 23.69
C LEU A 10 -6.91 3.74 22.86
N VAL A 11 -6.74 2.52 23.39
CA VAL A 11 -6.07 1.41 22.71
C VAL A 11 -7.06 0.69 21.81
N THR A 12 -6.70 0.54 20.53
CA THR A 12 -7.50 -0.17 19.52
C THR A 12 -6.80 -1.44 19.03
N ASP A 13 -7.57 -2.41 18.58
CA ASP A 13 -7.09 -3.64 17.96
C ASP A 13 -6.62 -3.36 16.53
N MET A 14 -5.34 -3.59 16.26
CA MET A 14 -4.71 -3.37 14.95
C MET A 14 -4.46 -4.64 14.15
N ARG A 15 -4.94 -5.82 14.59
CA ARG A 15 -4.69 -7.09 13.89
C ARG A 15 -5.15 -7.06 12.44
N GLU A 16 -6.42 -6.72 12.20
CA GLU A 16 -6.96 -6.63 10.83
C GLU A 16 -6.21 -5.60 9.97
N PHE A 17 -5.74 -4.50 10.57
CA PHE A 17 -4.93 -3.50 9.85
C PHE A 17 -3.63 -4.12 9.30
N PHE A 18 -2.93 -4.92 10.10
CA PHE A 18 -1.70 -5.60 9.68
C PHE A 18 -1.97 -6.85 8.81
N ASP A 19 -3.09 -7.54 9.03
CA ASP A 19 -3.52 -8.64 8.17
C ASP A 19 -3.82 -8.13 6.77
N LYS A 20 -4.43 -6.95 6.63
CA LYS A 20 -4.62 -6.27 5.34
C LYS A 20 -3.30 -5.84 4.69
N TRP A 21 -2.28 -5.45 5.47
CA TRP A 21 -0.93 -5.23 4.95
C TRP A 21 -0.34 -6.51 4.34
N ALA A 22 -0.48 -7.63 5.03
CA ALA A 22 -0.03 -8.93 4.53
C ALA A 22 -0.82 -9.37 3.29
N ARG A 23 -2.14 -9.18 3.29
CA ARG A 23 -3.02 -9.46 2.14
C ARG A 23 -2.70 -8.60 0.92
N ALA A 24 -2.31 -7.34 1.11
CA ALA A 24 -1.79 -6.48 0.05
C ALA A 24 -0.36 -6.85 -0.39
N LYS A 25 0.14 -8.00 0.06
CA LYS A 25 1.49 -8.52 -0.16
C LYS A 25 2.60 -7.62 0.38
N GLY A 26 2.39 -6.72 1.34
CA GLY A 26 3.32 -5.66 1.77
C GLY A 26 4.75 -6.05 2.25
N GLN A 27 5.12 -7.32 2.14
CA GLN A 27 6.46 -7.87 2.33
C GLN A 27 7.30 -7.77 1.05
N PHE A 28 8.58 -7.47 1.22
CA PHE A 28 9.57 -7.46 0.14
C PHE A 28 9.98 -8.89 -0.22
N SER A 29 9.99 -9.19 -1.52
CA SER A 29 10.39 -10.47 -2.09
C SER A 29 11.65 -10.26 -2.94
N PRO A 30 12.84 -10.67 -2.46
CA PRO A 30 14.09 -10.35 -3.15
C PRO A 30 14.23 -11.10 -4.48
N THR A 31 14.76 -10.43 -5.50
CA THR A 31 15.21 -11.06 -6.76
C THR A 31 16.64 -11.59 -6.70
N ALA A 32 17.40 -11.21 -5.66
CA ALA A 32 18.79 -11.61 -5.43
C ALA A 32 18.94 -12.34 -4.10
N THR A 33 20.05 -13.04 -3.92
CA THR A 33 20.39 -13.79 -2.72
C THR A 33 21.45 -13.07 -1.89
N ARG A 34 21.70 -13.57 -0.67
CA ARG A 34 22.79 -13.09 0.20
C ARG A 34 24.20 -13.29 -0.36
N ARG A 35 24.35 -14.00 -1.49
CA ARG A 35 25.64 -14.24 -2.15
C ARG A 35 25.95 -13.21 -3.23
N ASP A 36 24.94 -12.45 -3.64
CA ASP A 36 25.08 -11.41 -4.65
C ASP A 36 25.56 -10.10 -4.01
N ASP A 37 26.21 -9.25 -4.81
CA ASP A 37 26.59 -7.91 -4.38
C ASP A 37 25.37 -7.07 -4.01
N PHE A 38 25.57 -6.08 -3.14
CA PHE A 38 24.49 -5.16 -2.74
C PHE A 38 23.90 -4.45 -3.96
N ALA A 39 22.56 -4.46 -4.04
CA ALA A 39 21.83 -3.73 -5.07
C ALA A 39 22.12 -2.23 -4.97
N ARG A 40 22.61 -1.63 -6.06
CA ARG A 40 22.83 -0.19 -6.16
C ARG A 40 21.53 0.51 -6.55
N VAL A 41 20.98 1.30 -5.64
CA VAL A 41 19.78 2.11 -5.89
C VAL A 41 20.18 3.57 -6.02
N ALA A 42 20.17 4.11 -7.23
CA ALA A 42 20.49 5.51 -7.46
C ALA A 42 19.40 6.43 -6.84
N PRO A 43 19.75 7.34 -5.91
CA PRO A 43 18.78 8.23 -5.26
C PRO A 43 17.99 9.10 -6.25
N ALA A 44 18.63 9.47 -7.37
CA ALA A 44 18.00 10.30 -8.39
C ALA A 44 17.15 9.53 -9.40
N SER A 45 17.10 8.19 -9.34
CA SER A 45 16.29 7.40 -10.28
C SER A 45 14.80 7.68 -10.11
N SER A 46 14.05 7.64 -11.21
CA SER A 46 12.59 7.86 -11.18
C SER A 46 11.89 6.87 -10.25
N ALA A 47 12.25 5.58 -10.33
CA ALA A 47 11.74 4.54 -9.46
C ALA A 47 11.96 4.86 -7.97
N ARG A 48 13.19 5.28 -7.60
CA ARG A 48 13.49 5.63 -6.21
C ARG A 48 12.69 6.86 -5.74
N ARG A 49 12.52 7.87 -6.57
CA ARG A 49 11.69 9.06 -6.25
C ARG A 49 10.23 8.71 -6.02
N GLU A 50 9.67 7.77 -6.79
CA GLU A 50 8.31 7.28 -6.57
C GLU A 50 8.17 6.53 -5.24
N ILE A 51 9.19 5.75 -4.86
CA ILE A 51 9.25 5.08 -3.55
C ILE A 51 9.33 6.11 -2.41
N ASP A 52 10.23 7.10 -2.52
CA ASP A 52 10.47 8.10 -1.48
C ASP A 52 9.22 8.92 -1.13
N ALA A 53 8.34 9.16 -2.10
CA ALA A 53 7.06 9.84 -1.88
C ALA A 53 6.08 9.07 -0.98
N ALA A 54 6.34 7.78 -0.70
CA ALA A 54 5.42 6.88 0.00
C ALA A 54 6.06 6.01 1.11
N ILE A 55 7.38 5.79 1.09
CA ILE A 55 8.06 4.77 1.92
C ILE A 55 8.14 5.12 3.41
N GLU A 56 8.09 6.40 3.76
CA GLU A 56 8.20 6.92 5.14
C GLU A 56 6.94 6.66 6.00
N CYS A 57 6.09 5.71 5.60
CA CYS A 57 4.89 5.33 6.33
C CYS A 57 5.27 4.64 7.64
N ILE A 58 4.80 5.20 8.76
CA ILE A 58 5.11 4.70 10.11
C ILE A 58 4.08 3.69 10.65
N GLY A 59 3.14 3.22 9.82
CA GLY A 59 2.14 2.22 10.27
C GLY A 59 1.14 2.72 11.31
N CYS A 60 0.96 4.03 11.49
CA CYS A 60 0.14 4.60 12.57
C CYS A 60 -1.38 4.39 12.48
N GLY A 61 -1.91 3.92 11.35
CA GLY A 61 -3.34 3.65 11.17
C GLY A 61 -4.26 4.88 11.00
N ILE A 62 -3.76 6.13 11.07
CA ILE A 62 -4.60 7.34 10.97
C ILE A 62 -5.34 7.40 9.62
N CYS A 63 -4.65 7.12 8.52
CA CYS A 63 -5.28 7.10 7.19
C CYS A 63 -6.35 6.01 7.07
N TYR A 64 -6.19 4.88 7.76
CA TYR A 64 -7.16 3.80 7.81
C TYR A 64 -8.39 4.22 8.63
N ALA A 65 -8.17 4.91 9.74
CA ALA A 65 -9.23 5.43 10.61
C ALA A 65 -10.01 6.62 10.02
N SER A 66 -9.43 7.37 9.08
CA SER A 66 -10.09 8.53 8.45
C SER A 66 -10.81 8.21 7.14
N CYS A 67 -10.71 6.98 6.63
CA CYS A 67 -11.23 6.63 5.32
C CYS A 67 -12.65 6.05 5.42
N ASP A 68 -13.62 6.69 4.77
CA ASP A 68 -15.01 6.21 4.79
C ASP A 68 -15.15 4.84 4.10
N VAL A 69 -14.34 4.58 3.07
CA VAL A 69 -14.32 3.27 2.38
C VAL A 69 -13.98 2.13 3.32
N VAL A 70 -13.07 2.36 4.27
CA VAL A 70 -12.76 1.38 5.31
C VAL A 70 -13.95 1.18 6.25
N ALA A 71 -14.70 2.25 6.55
CA ALA A 71 -15.85 2.19 7.44
C ALA A 71 -17.01 1.36 6.86
N TRP A 72 -17.32 1.52 5.57
CA TRP A 72 -18.46 0.82 4.95
C TRP A 72 -18.09 -0.50 4.25
N ASN A 73 -16.82 -0.71 3.87
CA ASN A 73 -16.35 -1.97 3.30
C ASN A 73 -15.24 -2.57 4.18
N PRO A 74 -15.59 -3.46 5.13
CA PRO A 74 -14.61 -4.12 6.00
C PRO A 74 -13.56 -4.94 5.24
N ALA A 75 -13.84 -5.40 4.01
CA ALA A 75 -12.89 -6.15 3.23
C ALA A 75 -11.80 -5.26 2.61
N TYR A 76 -12.08 -3.96 2.38
CA TYR A 76 -11.16 -3.02 1.72
C TYR A 76 -9.80 -2.99 2.40
N LEU A 77 -8.73 -3.21 1.63
CA LEU A 77 -7.35 -3.28 2.13
C LEU A 77 -6.93 -2.00 2.87
N GLY A 78 -7.49 -0.86 2.48
CA GLY A 78 -7.24 0.41 3.14
C GLY A 78 -5.98 1.13 2.63
N PRO A 79 -5.86 2.42 2.93
CA PRO A 79 -4.85 3.29 2.33
C PRO A 79 -3.42 2.95 2.75
N ALA A 80 -3.19 2.51 3.99
CA ALA A 80 -1.84 2.16 4.45
C ALA A 80 -1.27 0.94 3.72
N ALA A 81 -2.07 -0.13 3.61
CA ALA A 81 -1.67 -1.36 2.95
C ALA A 81 -1.40 -1.14 1.46
N LEU A 82 -2.29 -0.39 0.79
CA LEU A 82 -2.12 -0.02 -0.62
C LEU A 82 -0.93 0.91 -0.83
N ASN A 83 -0.67 1.85 0.09
CA ASN A 83 0.54 2.68 0.02
C ASN A 83 1.82 1.83 0.12
N ARG A 84 1.85 0.84 1.02
CA ARG A 84 2.98 -0.09 1.10
C ARG A 84 3.14 -0.91 -0.18
N ALA A 85 2.05 -1.48 -0.71
CA ALA A 85 2.09 -2.23 -1.95
C ALA A 85 2.65 -1.38 -3.10
N TRP A 86 2.27 -0.11 -3.20
CA TRP A 86 2.80 0.82 -4.19
C TRP A 86 4.32 1.02 -4.08
N THR A 87 4.87 1.13 -2.86
CA THR A 87 6.33 1.25 -2.70
C THR A 87 7.07 0.03 -3.25
N LEU A 88 6.50 -1.16 -3.13
CA LEU A 88 7.11 -2.40 -3.64
C LEU A 88 6.87 -2.58 -5.14
N VAL A 89 5.75 -2.10 -5.68
CA VAL A 89 5.53 -2.07 -7.14
C VAL A 89 6.59 -1.26 -7.87
N ASN A 90 7.12 -0.22 -7.22
CA ASN A 90 8.16 0.64 -7.78
C ASN A 90 9.59 0.21 -7.42
N ASP A 91 9.75 -0.82 -6.57
CA ASP A 91 11.07 -1.33 -6.19
C ASP A 91 11.51 -2.42 -7.16
N GLY A 92 12.45 -2.09 -8.05
CA GLY A 92 12.99 -3.04 -9.03
C GLY A 92 13.74 -4.24 -8.42
N ARG A 93 13.99 -4.24 -7.10
CA ARG A 93 14.57 -5.37 -6.37
C ARG A 93 13.50 -6.38 -5.91
N ASP A 94 12.22 -6.01 -5.98
CA ASP A 94 11.08 -6.84 -5.58
C ASP A 94 10.59 -7.70 -6.75
N GLY A 95 10.59 -9.02 -6.55
CA GLY A 95 10.28 -10.02 -7.57
C GLY A 95 8.82 -10.50 -7.60
N ASP A 96 7.98 -10.13 -6.63
CA ASP A 96 6.61 -10.67 -6.48
C ASP A 96 5.54 -9.75 -7.11
N GLN A 97 5.89 -9.11 -8.24
CA GLN A 97 5.08 -8.06 -8.85
C GLN A 97 3.70 -8.54 -9.31
N SER A 98 3.64 -9.69 -9.98
CA SER A 98 2.38 -10.23 -10.51
C SER A 98 1.41 -10.58 -9.38
N ALA A 99 1.86 -11.34 -8.37
CA ALA A 99 0.99 -11.71 -7.25
C ALA A 99 0.57 -10.48 -6.42
N ARG A 100 1.45 -9.49 -6.29
CA ARG A 100 1.15 -8.22 -5.62
C ARG A 100 0.08 -7.41 -6.35
N LEU A 101 0.21 -7.28 -7.67
CA LEU A 101 -0.81 -6.59 -8.48
C LEU A 101 -2.15 -7.32 -8.44
N ALA A 102 -2.16 -8.65 -8.54
CA ALA A 102 -3.37 -9.45 -8.39
C ALA A 102 -4.04 -9.24 -7.02
N ALA A 103 -3.24 -9.25 -5.94
CA ALA A 103 -3.74 -9.08 -4.58
C ALA A 103 -4.41 -7.71 -4.33
N VAL A 104 -3.96 -6.66 -5.02
CA VAL A 104 -4.52 -5.31 -4.88
C VAL A 104 -5.51 -4.92 -5.97
N ALA A 105 -5.75 -5.78 -6.98
CA ALA A 105 -6.67 -5.47 -8.07
C ALA A 105 -8.14 -5.87 -7.81
N GLY A 106 -8.40 -6.73 -6.83
CA GLY A 106 -9.75 -7.23 -6.54
C GLY A 106 -10.73 -6.14 -6.03
N ASP A 107 -11.98 -6.54 -5.79
CA ASP A 107 -13.08 -5.66 -5.38
C ASP A 107 -12.83 -4.94 -4.04
N ALA A 108 -11.98 -5.51 -3.19
CA ALA A 108 -11.53 -4.92 -1.94
C ALA A 108 -10.14 -4.26 -2.06
N GLY A 109 -9.61 -4.13 -3.27
CA GLY A 109 -8.29 -3.61 -3.60
C GLY A 109 -8.30 -2.12 -3.95
N CYS A 110 -7.35 -1.68 -4.77
CA CYS A 110 -7.18 -0.27 -5.13
C CYS A 110 -8.40 0.33 -5.84
N HIS A 111 -9.21 -0.48 -6.52
CA HIS A 111 -10.37 -0.01 -7.27
C HIS A 111 -11.56 0.39 -6.37
N ALA A 112 -11.63 -0.09 -5.13
CA ALA A 112 -12.63 0.34 -4.14
C ALA A 112 -12.45 1.80 -3.67
N CYS A 113 -11.26 2.39 -3.89
CA CYS A 113 -10.99 3.76 -3.47
C CYS A 113 -11.74 4.78 -4.33
N HIS A 114 -12.51 5.68 -3.72
CA HIS A 114 -13.22 6.78 -4.39
C HIS A 114 -12.51 8.14 -4.28
N THR A 115 -11.22 8.16 -3.95
CA THR A 115 -10.38 9.38 -4.01
C THR A 115 -10.87 10.53 -3.10
N GLN A 116 -11.54 10.23 -1.99
CA GLN A 116 -11.99 11.21 -1.00
C GLN A 116 -10.83 11.99 -0.33
N SER A 117 -9.61 11.45 -0.39
CA SER A 117 -8.36 12.11 0.01
C SER A 117 -8.17 12.42 1.51
N THR A 118 -9.11 12.04 2.39
CA THR A 118 -8.97 12.18 3.84
C THR A 118 -7.73 11.45 4.40
N CYS A 119 -7.31 10.36 3.74
CA CYS A 119 -6.08 9.63 4.09
C CYS A 119 -4.80 10.42 3.82
N THR A 120 -4.80 11.28 2.79
CA THR A 120 -3.70 12.20 2.48
C THR A 120 -3.74 13.39 3.43
N GLU A 121 -4.90 14.02 3.62
CA GLU A 121 -5.09 15.19 4.48
C GLU A 121 -4.66 14.93 5.93
N ARG A 122 -4.95 13.72 6.45
CA ARG A 122 -4.69 13.37 7.86
C ARG A 122 -3.34 12.70 8.08
N CYS A 123 -2.54 12.46 7.05
CA CYS A 123 -1.27 11.77 7.21
C CYS A 123 -0.27 12.63 8.01
N PRO A 124 0.20 12.19 9.20
CA PRO A 124 1.15 12.97 10.00
C PRO A 124 2.55 13.06 9.37
N LYS A 125 2.82 12.20 8.37
CA LYS A 125 4.07 12.16 7.61
C LYS A 125 3.97 12.88 6.26
N LEU A 126 2.84 13.56 6.00
CA LEU A 126 2.60 14.29 4.76
C LEU A 126 2.71 13.41 3.49
N LEU A 127 2.42 12.12 3.63
CA LEU A 127 2.37 11.19 2.51
C LEU A 127 1.03 11.30 1.81
N SER A 128 0.99 10.92 0.54
CA SER A 128 -0.25 10.81 -0.22
C SER A 128 -0.59 9.37 -0.56
N PRO A 129 -1.24 8.61 0.35
CA PRO A 129 -1.79 7.30 0.03
C PRO A 129 -2.73 7.35 -1.18
N THR A 130 -3.47 8.45 -1.37
CA THR A 130 -4.32 8.65 -2.55
C THR A 130 -3.53 8.58 -3.85
N ALA A 131 -2.35 9.22 -3.90
CA ALA A 131 -1.48 9.17 -5.08
C ALA A 131 -0.95 7.75 -5.32
N SER A 132 -0.52 7.06 -4.27
CA SER A 132 -0.09 5.66 -4.32
C SER A 132 -1.19 4.74 -4.86
N ILE A 133 -2.42 4.89 -4.37
CA ILE A 133 -3.59 4.11 -4.82
C ILE A 133 -3.91 4.41 -6.29
N ALA A 134 -3.81 5.67 -6.73
CA ALA A 134 -3.97 6.03 -8.14
C ALA A 134 -2.88 5.40 -9.02
N GLY A 135 -1.65 5.32 -8.52
CA GLY A 135 -0.55 4.57 -9.13
C GLY A 135 -0.90 3.09 -9.32
N LEU A 136 -1.38 2.44 -8.25
CA LEU A 136 -1.82 1.04 -8.30
C LEU A 136 -2.94 0.82 -9.30
N LYS A 137 -3.99 1.67 -9.33
CA LYS A 137 -5.07 1.58 -10.32
C LYS A 137 -4.55 1.60 -11.76
N ARG A 138 -3.53 2.42 -12.05
CA ARG A 138 -2.90 2.47 -13.38
C ARG A 138 -2.08 1.21 -13.65
N ALA A 139 -1.33 0.73 -12.66
CA ALA A 139 -0.50 -0.46 -12.80
C ALA A 139 -1.34 -1.73 -13.00
N THR A 140 -2.40 -1.92 -12.22
CA THR A 140 -3.33 -3.05 -12.35
C THR A 140 -4.07 -3.00 -13.67
N ALA A 141 -4.55 -1.83 -14.11
CA ALA A 141 -5.19 -1.67 -15.42
C ALA A 141 -4.23 -2.02 -16.57
N ARG A 142 -2.97 -1.58 -16.51
CA ARG A 142 -1.94 -1.95 -17.51
C ARG A 142 -1.65 -3.45 -17.52
N ALA A 143 -1.61 -4.09 -16.34
CA ALA A 143 -1.40 -5.53 -16.24
C ALA A 143 -2.59 -6.31 -16.82
N ALA A 144 -3.82 -5.89 -16.54
CA ALA A 144 -5.03 -6.50 -17.10
C ALA A 144 -5.05 -6.41 -18.64
N LEU A 145 -4.75 -5.23 -19.19
CA LEU A 145 -4.67 -5.03 -20.65
C LEU A 145 -3.61 -5.89 -21.34
N LYS A 146 -2.56 -6.30 -20.60
CA LYS A 146 -1.51 -7.19 -21.08
C LYS A 146 -1.81 -8.68 -20.86
N GLY A 147 -2.93 -9.02 -20.20
CA GLY A 147 -3.29 -10.41 -19.88
C GLY A 147 -2.36 -11.06 -18.84
N VAL A 148 -1.74 -10.26 -17.95
CA VAL A 148 -0.79 -10.74 -16.92
C VAL A 148 -1.28 -10.47 -15.49
N LEU A 149 -2.56 -10.08 -15.37
CA LEU A 149 -3.26 -9.92 -14.09
C LEU A 149 -4.05 -11.18 -13.76
#